data_AF-A0A9X2NJ91-F1
#
_entry.id   AF-A0A9X2NJ91-F1
#
_cell.length_a   1.000
_cell.length_b   1.000
_cell.length_c   1.000
_cell.angle_alpha   90.00
_cell.angle_beta   90.00
_cell.angle_gamma   90.00
#
_symmetry.space_group_name_H-M   'P 1'
#
loop_
_entity.id
_entity.type
_entity.pdbx_description
1 polymer ?
#
loop_
_entity_poly.entity_id
_entity_poly.type
_entity_poly.pdbx_seq_one_letter_code
_entity_poly.pdbx_strand_id
1 'polypeptide(L)'
;MGRETSDEAYVLDLCDEILGEAGQRQARFGWLVGDPGRNGRGRRLPVDSYWKHLKLVVEYREIQHDRPVRHFDKPDRLTISGVHRGRQRALYDQRRDDQIPAHGLRLVIIKPAHLAADGRGRLRRDRPADLRSLRSVLENPSGDR
;
A
#
# COMPACT_ATOMS: atom_id res chain seq x y z
N MET A 1 9.00 18.66 6.86
CA MET A 1 7.95 19.30 6.05
C MET A 1 6.97 18.20 5.66
N GLY A 2 5.67 18.44 5.84
CA GLY A 2 4.67 17.46 6.29
C GLY A 2 4.44 16.23 5.42
N ARG A 3 4.25 15.06 6.05
CA ARG A 3 3.69 13.85 5.42
C ARG A 3 2.19 14.01 5.08
N GLU A 4 1.60 15.12 5.47
CA GLU A 4 0.18 15.51 5.32
C GLU A 4 -0.20 15.89 3.89
N THR A 5 0.73 15.87 2.93
CA THR A 5 0.45 16.20 1.52
C THR A 5 0.71 15.05 0.55
N SER A 6 1.00 13.84 1.04
CA SER A 6 1.16 12.67 0.17
C SER A 6 -0.21 12.19 -0.34
N ASP A 7 -0.23 11.68 -1.58
CA ASP A 7 -1.43 11.07 -2.16
C ASP A 7 -1.91 9.86 -1.33
N GLU A 8 -0.98 9.16 -0.66
CA GLU A 8 -1.31 8.12 0.34
C GLU A 8 -2.21 8.68 1.45
N ALA A 9 -1.79 9.77 2.11
CA ALA A 9 -2.55 10.37 3.19
C ALA A 9 -3.95 10.81 2.72
N TYR A 10 -4.01 11.49 1.57
CA TYR A 10 -5.28 11.92 0.97
C TYR A 10 -6.25 10.75 0.74
N VAL A 11 -5.77 9.66 0.14
CA VAL A 11 -6.60 8.49 -0.15
C VAL A 11 -7.09 7.80 1.11
N LEU A 12 -6.21 7.65 2.09
CA LEU A 12 -6.55 6.99 3.35
C LEU A 12 -7.54 7.83 4.17
N ASP A 13 -7.44 9.17 4.12
CA ASP A 13 -8.40 10.06 4.77
C ASP A 13 -9.80 9.97 4.14
N LEU A 14 -9.87 9.85 2.81
CA LEU A 14 -11.15 9.56 2.12
C LEU A 14 -11.71 8.18 2.49
N CYS A 15 -10.83 7.19 2.70
CA CYS A 15 -11.26 5.87 3.17
C CYS A 15 -11.86 5.96 4.58
N ASP A 16 -11.25 6.73 5.49
CA ASP A 16 -11.80 6.93 6.83
C ASP A 16 -13.21 7.54 6.78
N GLU A 17 -13.43 8.51 5.90
CA GLU A 17 -14.74 9.13 5.69
C GLU A 17 -15.78 8.15 5.14
N ILE A 18 -15.42 7.34 4.15
CA ILE A 18 -16.33 6.34 3.56
C ILE A 18 -16.68 5.25 4.56
N LEU A 19 -15.69 4.82 5.37
CA LEU A 19 -15.83 3.73 6.32
C LEU A 19 -16.43 4.19 7.66
N GLY A 20 -16.47 5.49 7.92
CA GLY A 20 -17.02 6.09 9.13
C GLY A 20 -16.15 5.89 10.38
N GLU A 21 -14.92 5.40 10.24
CA GLU A 21 -13.96 5.27 11.34
C GLU A 21 -12.52 5.54 10.86
N ALA A 22 -11.68 6.05 11.77
CA ALA A 22 -10.28 6.32 11.46
C ALA A 22 -9.45 5.02 11.46
N GLY A 23 -8.81 4.73 10.33
CA GLY A 23 -7.90 3.60 10.22
C GLY A 23 -6.59 3.83 10.97
N GLN A 24 -6.04 2.75 11.54
CA GLN A 24 -4.72 2.76 12.16
C GLN A 24 -3.64 2.85 11.07
N ARG A 25 -3.09 4.04 10.87
CA ARG A 25 -1.98 4.29 9.93
C ARG A 25 -0.73 3.51 10.33
N GLN A 26 -0.01 2.98 9.35
CA GLN A 26 1.25 2.26 9.56
C GLN A 26 1.14 1.09 10.55
N ALA A 27 -0.04 0.44 10.62
CA ALA A 27 -0.27 -0.67 11.52
C ALA A 27 0.72 -1.81 11.24
N ARG A 28 1.10 -2.54 12.30
CA ARG A 28 2.10 -3.61 12.22
C ARG A 28 1.57 -4.87 12.86
N PHE A 29 1.64 -5.95 12.11
CA PHE A 29 1.29 -7.27 12.60
C PHE A 29 2.53 -8.06 13.03
N GLY A 30 2.38 -8.90 14.06
CA GLY A 30 3.47 -9.77 14.52
C GLY A 30 3.86 -10.84 13.50
N TRP A 31 2.89 -11.28 12.69
CA TRP A 31 3.05 -12.28 11.64
C TRP A 31 3.51 -11.71 10.29
N LEU A 32 3.35 -10.39 10.06
CA LEU A 32 3.79 -9.74 8.82
C LEU A 32 5.22 -9.22 8.97
N VAL A 33 6.18 -10.07 8.63
CA VAL A 33 7.61 -9.79 8.86
C VAL A 33 8.41 -9.84 7.55
N GLY A 34 9.28 -8.85 7.37
CA GLY A 34 10.24 -8.76 6.27
C GLY A 34 11.42 -9.73 6.44
N ASP A 35 12.38 -9.64 5.54
CA ASP A 35 13.54 -10.54 5.56
C ASP A 35 14.36 -10.38 6.85
N PRO A 36 14.92 -11.49 7.38
CA PRO A 36 15.83 -11.43 8.50
C PRO A 36 17.05 -10.60 8.12
N GLY A 37 17.37 -9.59 8.94
CA GLY A 37 18.62 -8.84 8.80
C GLY A 37 19.82 -9.66 9.28
N ARG A 38 21.01 -9.05 9.28
CA ARG A 38 22.28 -9.65 9.75
C ARG A 38 22.21 -10.26 11.16
N ASN A 39 21.25 -9.83 11.99
CA ASN A 39 21.05 -10.28 13.36
C ASN A 39 19.96 -11.37 13.49
N GLY A 40 19.53 -11.97 12.37
CA GLY A 40 18.49 -13.01 12.33
C GLY A 40 17.06 -12.52 12.57
N ARG A 41 16.87 -11.25 12.93
CA ARG A 41 15.53 -10.66 13.18
C ARG A 41 14.99 -9.98 11.93
N GLY A 42 13.80 -10.38 11.51
CA GLY A 42 13.04 -9.71 10.47
C GLY A 42 12.30 -8.47 11.02
N ARG A 43 12.21 -7.41 10.22
CA ARG A 43 11.48 -6.20 10.60
C ARG A 43 10.00 -6.37 10.28
N ARG A 44 9.10 -6.06 11.23
CA ARG A 44 7.66 -6.03 10.96
C ARG A 44 7.36 -5.04 9.84
N LEU A 45 6.64 -5.49 8.82
CA LEU A 45 6.25 -4.64 7.71
C LEU A 45 5.03 -3.82 8.14
N PRO A 46 5.08 -2.48 8.02
CA PRO A 46 3.89 -1.67 8.19
C PRO A 46 2.94 -1.89 7.01
N VAL A 47 1.64 -1.87 7.30
CA VAL A 47 0.59 -1.67 6.30
C VAL A 47 0.19 -0.20 6.29
N ASP A 48 -0.31 0.33 5.17
CA ASP A 48 -0.59 1.77 5.08
C ASP A 48 -1.70 2.19 6.05
N SER A 49 -2.81 1.45 6.10
CA SER A 49 -3.87 1.65 7.10
C SER A 49 -4.67 0.39 7.40
N TYR A 50 -5.12 0.27 8.65
CA TYR A 50 -5.89 -0.87 9.16
C TYR A 50 -7.14 -0.45 9.96
N TRP A 51 -8.31 -0.94 9.54
CA TRP A 51 -9.61 -0.75 10.18
C TRP A 51 -9.99 -2.00 10.96
N LYS A 52 -9.83 -1.94 12.28
CA LYS A 52 -9.94 -3.11 13.15
C LYS A 52 -11.34 -3.70 13.19
N HIS A 53 -12.38 -2.86 13.26
CA HIS A 53 -13.76 -3.34 13.35
C HIS A 53 -14.23 -3.96 12.03
N LEU A 54 -13.72 -3.43 10.92
CA LEU A 54 -14.01 -3.92 9.57
C LEU A 54 -13.09 -5.09 9.14
N LYS A 55 -12.11 -5.46 9.97
CA LYS A 55 -11.03 -6.42 9.62
C LYS A 55 -10.41 -6.11 8.26
N LEU A 56 -10.21 -4.83 7.96
CA LEU A 56 -9.83 -4.35 6.64
C LEU A 56 -8.46 -3.69 6.68
N VAL A 57 -7.57 -4.09 5.78
CA VAL A 57 -6.32 -3.41 5.48
C VAL A 57 -6.44 -2.75 4.11
N VAL A 58 -6.03 -1.49 4.01
CA VAL A 58 -5.91 -0.77 2.74
C VAL A 58 -4.44 -0.44 2.50
N GLU A 59 -3.96 -0.74 1.29
CA GLU A 59 -2.63 -0.38 0.80
C GLU A 59 -2.78 0.55 -0.41
N TYR A 60 -2.12 1.70 -0.39
CA TYR A 60 -2.03 2.62 -1.52
C TYR A 60 -0.74 2.34 -2.30
N ARG A 61 -0.87 1.57 -3.39
CA ARG A 61 0.24 1.24 -4.27
C ARG A 61 0.32 2.27 -5.39
N GLU A 62 1.20 3.27 -5.22
CA GLU A 62 1.56 4.16 -6.32
C GLU A 62 2.01 3.34 -7.54
N ILE A 63 1.72 3.85 -8.74
CA ILE A 63 2.28 3.27 -9.97
C ILE A 63 3.80 3.46 -9.88
N GLN A 64 4.49 2.43 -9.39
CA GLN A 64 5.88 2.26 -9.76
C GLN A 64 5.82 1.98 -11.24
N HIS A 65 6.20 2.98 -12.03
CA HIS A 65 6.32 2.84 -13.46
C HIS A 65 6.94 1.49 -13.75
N ASP A 66 6.19 0.68 -14.50
CA ASP A 66 6.53 -0.60 -15.10
C ASP A 66 7.63 -0.44 -16.17
N ARG A 67 8.57 0.46 -15.90
CA ARG A 67 9.78 0.70 -16.65
C ARG A 67 10.90 0.63 -15.62
N PRO A 68 11.87 -0.28 -15.75
CA PRO A 68 13.06 -0.29 -14.92
C PRO A 68 13.77 1.05 -15.08
N VAL A 69 13.47 1.99 -14.17
CA VAL A 69 14.20 3.24 -14.09
C VAL A 69 15.52 2.86 -13.45
N ARG A 70 16.55 2.68 -14.29
CA ARG A 70 17.94 2.41 -13.90
C ARG A 70 18.44 3.29 -12.73
N HIS A 71 17.81 4.43 -12.53
CA HIS A 71 18.10 5.37 -11.45
C HIS A 71 17.56 4.96 -10.07
N PHE A 72 16.42 4.26 -9.99
CA PHE A 72 15.80 3.82 -8.72
C PHE A 72 16.26 2.42 -8.29
N ASP A 73 16.67 1.59 -9.25
CA ASP A 73 17.10 0.22 -9.01
C ASP A 73 18.44 0.10 -8.28
N LYS A 74 19.26 1.18 -8.27
CA LYS A 74 20.63 1.20 -7.72
C LYS A 74 21.26 -0.19 -7.81
N PRO A 75 21.53 -0.69 -9.04
CA PRO A 75 21.99 -2.06 -9.25
C PRO A 75 23.22 -2.42 -8.42
N ASP A 76 23.97 -1.40 -7.95
CA ASP A 76 25.16 -1.54 -7.12
C ASP A 76 24.94 -1.45 -5.60
N ARG A 77 23.69 -1.32 -5.11
CA ARG A 77 23.38 -1.37 -3.66
C ARG A 77 22.54 -2.58 -3.32
N LEU A 78 23.23 -3.63 -2.90
CA LEU A 78 22.63 -4.74 -2.14
C LEU A 78 21.91 -4.18 -0.91
N THR A 79 20.64 -4.54 -0.73
CA THR A 79 19.97 -4.33 0.57
C THR A 79 20.64 -5.22 1.62
N ILE A 80 20.36 -4.99 2.91
CA ILE A 80 20.97 -5.75 4.03
C ILE A 80 20.73 -7.28 3.88
N SER A 81 19.72 -7.71 3.12
CA SER A 81 19.41 -9.11 2.79
C SER A 81 19.96 -9.60 1.44
N GLY A 82 20.82 -8.83 0.75
CA GLY A 82 21.47 -9.26 -0.50
C GLY A 82 20.61 -9.19 -1.77
N VAL A 83 19.39 -8.66 -1.69
CA VAL A 83 18.49 -8.48 -2.86
C VAL A 83 18.43 -7.02 -3.31
N HIS A 84 18.18 -6.79 -4.60
CA HIS A 84 17.92 -5.44 -5.14
C HIS A 84 16.68 -4.82 -4.48
N ARG A 85 16.69 -3.49 -4.28
CA ARG A 85 15.62 -2.77 -3.58
C ARG A 85 14.25 -2.90 -4.27
N GLY A 86 14.22 -2.99 -5.60
CA GLY A 86 13.00 -3.28 -6.37
C GLY A 86 12.45 -4.67 -6.08
N ARG A 87 13.31 -5.70 -6.09
CA ARG A 87 12.93 -7.08 -5.77
C ARG A 87 12.45 -7.25 -4.33
N GLN A 88 13.06 -6.53 -3.39
CA GLN A 88 12.62 -6.52 -2.00
C GLN A 88 11.20 -5.96 -1.83
N ARG A 89 10.85 -4.91 -2.58
CA ARG A 89 9.49 -4.34 -2.56
C ARG A 89 8.47 -5.33 -3.10
N ALA A 90 8.73 -5.93 -4.25
CA ALA A 90 7.84 -6.94 -4.84
C ALA A 90 7.61 -8.14 -3.89
N LEU A 91 8.68 -8.62 -3.23
CA LEU A 91 8.56 -9.69 -2.23
C LEU A 91 7.70 -9.30 -1.03
N TYR A 92 7.80 -8.05 -0.56
CA TYR A 92 7.01 -7.58 0.58
C TYR A 92 5.55 -7.31 0.20
N ASP A 93 5.31 -6.81 -1.00
CA ASP A 93 3.97 -6.62 -1.54
C ASP A 93 3.26 -7.97 -1.71
N GLN A 94 3.95 -8.99 -2.25
CA GLN A 94 3.43 -10.35 -2.33
C GLN A 94 3.14 -10.93 -0.94
N ARG A 95 4.04 -10.74 0.04
CA ARG A 95 3.79 -11.21 1.41
C ARG A 95 2.56 -10.57 2.04
N ARG A 96 2.28 -9.30 1.77
CA ARG A 96 1.04 -8.65 2.22
C ARG A 96 -0.17 -9.28 1.55
N ASP A 97 -0.09 -9.49 0.23
CA ASP A 97 -1.15 -10.08 -0.57
C ASP A 97 -1.51 -11.50 -0.10
N ASP A 98 -0.52 -12.28 0.33
CA ASP A 98 -0.75 -13.64 0.81
C ASP A 98 -1.15 -13.67 2.29
N GLN A 99 -0.42 -12.96 3.15
CA GLN A 99 -0.58 -13.07 4.60
C GLN A 99 -1.84 -12.37 5.11
N ILE A 100 -2.18 -11.19 4.59
CA ILE A 100 -3.33 -10.43 5.12
C ILE A 100 -4.63 -11.24 4.97
N PRO A 101 -4.95 -11.79 3.79
CA PRO A 101 -6.09 -12.70 3.63
C PRO A 101 -5.98 -13.99 4.43
N ALA A 102 -4.78 -14.60 4.51
CA ALA A 102 -4.56 -15.83 5.26
C ALA A 102 -4.85 -15.68 6.77
N HIS A 103 -4.70 -14.48 7.32
CA HIS A 103 -5.03 -14.15 8.72
C HIS A 103 -6.47 -13.65 8.90
N GLY A 104 -7.34 -13.82 7.89
CA GLY A 104 -8.76 -13.49 7.96
C GLY A 104 -9.06 -11.98 7.91
N LEU A 105 -8.11 -11.19 7.40
CA LEU A 105 -8.29 -9.78 7.13
C LEU A 105 -8.59 -9.57 5.64
N ARG A 106 -9.46 -8.61 5.32
CA ARG A 106 -9.72 -8.17 3.96
C ARG A 106 -8.59 -7.24 3.52
N LEU A 107 -7.95 -7.52 2.39
CA LEU A 107 -6.98 -6.62 1.77
C LEU A 107 -7.64 -5.87 0.61
N VAL A 108 -7.49 -4.54 0.59
CA VAL A 108 -7.89 -3.68 -0.52
C VAL A 108 -6.67 -2.91 -1.01
N ILE A 109 -6.40 -3.03 -2.31
CA ILE A 109 -5.27 -2.34 -2.95
C ILE A 109 -5.83 -1.19 -3.78
N ILE A 110 -5.46 0.04 -3.44
CA ILE A 110 -5.82 1.23 -4.19
C ILE A 110 -4.60 1.67 -5.00
N LYS A 111 -4.80 1.85 -6.30
CA LYS A 111 -3.79 2.38 -7.22
C LYS A 111 -4.23 3.77 -7.70
N PRO A 112 -3.30 4.66 -8.10
CA PRO A 112 -3.66 5.92 -8.76
C PRO A 112 -4.59 5.72 -9.98
N ALA A 113 -4.46 4.59 -10.68
CA ALA A 113 -5.33 4.24 -11.81
C ALA A 113 -6.82 4.06 -11.43
N HIS A 114 -7.13 3.82 -10.15
CA HIS A 114 -8.51 3.74 -9.66
C HIS A 114 -9.11 5.14 -9.38
N LEU A 115 -8.27 6.18 -9.37
CA LEU A 115 -8.60 7.53 -8.97
C LEU A 115 -8.43 8.51 -10.13
N ALA A 116 -8.83 9.76 -9.94
CA ALA A 116 -8.59 10.81 -10.90
C ALA A 116 -7.09 11.20 -10.92
N ALA A 117 -6.24 10.35 -11.48
CA ALA A 117 -4.81 10.61 -11.64
C ALA A 117 -4.47 11.20 -13.01
N ASP A 118 -3.36 11.94 -13.08
CA ASP A 118 -2.73 12.30 -14.36
C ASP A 118 -1.99 11.09 -14.97
N GLY A 119 -1.58 11.21 -16.25
CA GLY A 119 -0.80 10.17 -16.93
C GLY A 119 0.59 9.91 -16.34
N ARG A 120 0.98 10.61 -15.27
CA ARG A 120 2.23 10.43 -14.50
C ARG A 120 1.96 9.83 -13.11
N GLY A 121 0.71 9.43 -12.82
CA GLY A 121 0.31 8.79 -11.56
C GLY A 121 0.10 9.74 -10.39
N ARG A 122 0.04 11.06 -10.60
CA ARG A 122 -0.26 12.04 -9.55
C ARG A 122 -1.76 12.27 -9.46
N LEU A 123 -2.32 12.31 -8.26
CA LEU A 123 -3.74 12.57 -8.07
C LEU A 123 -4.10 14.03 -8.39
N ARG A 124 -5.18 14.21 -9.16
CA ARG A 124 -5.84 15.51 -9.36
C ARG A 124 -6.66 15.94 -8.14
N ARG A 125 -6.91 15.00 -7.20
CA ARG A 125 -7.67 15.20 -5.96
C ARG A 125 -9.09 15.71 -6.23
N ASP A 126 -9.75 15.09 -7.22
CA ASP A 126 -11.16 15.35 -7.51
C ASP A 126 -11.99 14.58 -6.49
N ARG A 127 -12.17 15.19 -5.31
CA ARG A 127 -12.80 14.54 -4.15
C ARG A 127 -14.15 13.88 -4.48
N PRO A 128 -15.11 14.52 -5.19
CA PRO A 128 -16.34 13.86 -5.60
C PRO A 128 -16.12 12.62 -6.47
N ALA A 129 -15.20 12.66 -7.44
CA ALA A 129 -14.90 11.52 -8.29
C ALA A 129 -14.18 10.41 -7.50
N ASP A 130 -13.17 10.79 -6.73
CA ASP A 130 -12.34 9.88 -5.93
C ASP A 130 -13.18 9.17 -4.86
N LEU A 131 -14.10 9.86 -4.18
CA LEU A 131 -15.04 9.23 -3.23
C LEU A 131 -15.91 8.16 -3.89
N ARG A 132 -16.43 8.42 -5.10
CA ARG A 132 -17.25 7.43 -5.84
C ARG A 132 -16.43 6.20 -6.21
N SER A 133 -15.23 6.41 -6.73
CA SER A 133 -14.32 5.32 -7.09
C SER A 133 -13.91 4.49 -5.87
N LEU A 134 -13.50 5.16 -4.78
CA LEU A 134 -13.09 4.49 -3.54
C LEU A 134 -14.23 3.70 -2.93
N ARG A 135 -15.45 4.23 -2.93
CA ARG A 135 -16.62 3.51 -2.44
C ARG A 135 -16.84 2.22 -3.22
N SER A 136 -16.75 2.28 -4.55
CA SER A 136 -16.84 1.09 -5.41
C SER A 136 -15.73 0.07 -5.10
N VAL A 137 -14.50 0.51 -4.88
CA VAL A 137 -13.34 -0.37 -4.58
C VAL A 137 -13.48 -1.00 -3.19
N LEU A 138 -13.99 -0.26 -2.21
CA LEU A 138 -14.21 -0.74 -0.84
C LEU A 138 -15.43 -1.68 -0.72
N GLU A 139 -16.43 -1.53 -1.59
CA GLU A 139 -17.61 -2.40 -1.67
C GLU A 139 -17.32 -3.68 -2.48
N ASN A 140 -16.58 -3.56 -3.59
CA ASN A 140 -16.20 -4.68 -4.47
C ASN A 140 -14.67 -4.78 -4.60
N PRO A 141 -13.97 -5.43 -3.66
CA PRO A 141 -12.52 -5.56 -3.69
C PRO A 141 -11.97 -6.46 -4.82
N SER A 142 -12.82 -6.90 -5.74
CA SER A 142 -12.50 -7.81 -6.85
C SER A 142 -12.55 -7.06 -8.18
N GLY A 143 -11.55 -6.21 -8.40
CA GLY A 143 -11.35 -5.45 -9.64
C GLY A 143 -10.11 -5.91 -10.39
N ASP A 144 -9.90 -7.22 -10.51
CA ASP A 144 -9.03 -7.80 -11.55
C ASP A 144 -9.65 -9.14 -11.93
N ARG A 145 -10.41 -9.15 -13.03
CA ARG A 145 -11.01 -10.32 -13.64
C ARG A 145 -10.69 -10.29 -15.12
#